data_AF-A0A225UIN3-F1
#
_entry.id   AF-A0A225UIN3-F1
#
_cell.length_a   1.000
_cell.length_b   1.000
_cell.length_c   1.000
_cell.angle_alpha   90.00
_cell.angle_beta   90.00
_cell.angle_gamma   90.00
#
_symmetry.space_group_name_H-M   'P 1'
#
loop_
_entity.id
_entity.type
_entity.pdbx_description
1 polymer ?
#
loop_
_entity_poly.entity_id
_entity_poly.type
_entity_poly.pdbx_seq_one_letter_code
_entity_poly.pdbx_strand_id
1 'polypeptide(L)'
;MTRVFELLSPSERERLHIDIQGSSEVYDDQQLDEMKQTGWEVLPDNISAEVSDDDTVNKKYDGYCGPSKDILAASKSPLNLFYYFMPKRFWRRVAAQSNLYWR
;
A
#
# COMPACT_ATOMS: atom_id res chain seq x y z
N MET A 1 20.48 11.60 13.29
CA MET A 1 19.06 11.49 12.94
C MET A 1 18.51 10.30 13.74
N THR A 2 17.89 10.55 14.88
CA THR A 2 17.47 9.49 15.82
C THR A 2 16.27 8.75 15.23
N ARG A 3 16.37 7.42 15.11
CA ARG A 3 15.26 6.60 14.60
C ARG A 3 14.10 6.72 15.58
N VAL A 4 12.89 7.04 15.10
CA VAL A 4 11.67 7.21 15.91
C VAL A 4 11.41 6.01 16.83
N PHE A 5 11.85 4.81 16.41
CA PHE A 5 11.81 3.58 17.18
C PHE A 5 12.45 3.69 18.59
N GLU A 6 13.54 4.46 18.72
CA GLU A 6 14.25 4.62 19.99
C GLU A 6 13.48 5.50 20.98
N LEU A 7 12.52 6.30 20.51
CA LEU A 7 11.71 7.20 21.34
C LEU A 7 10.43 6.53 21.90
N LEU A 8 10.15 5.29 21.50
CA LEU A 8 8.94 4.58 21.89
C LEU A 8 9.13 3.76 23.17
N SER A 9 8.10 3.73 24.00
CA SER A 9 8.07 2.87 25.19
C SER A 9 8.03 1.39 24.81
N PRO A 10 8.43 0.47 25.71
CA PRO A 10 8.44 -0.97 25.41
C PRO A 10 7.09 -1.49 24.92
N SER A 11 5.99 -1.03 25.51
CA SER A 11 4.62 -1.40 25.12
C SER A 11 4.19 -0.79 23.78
N GLU A 12 4.68 0.38 23.41
CA GLU A 12 4.46 0.96 22.07
C GLU A 12 5.28 0.25 21.00
N ARG A 13 6.50 -0.20 21.35
CA ARG A 13 7.32 -1.06 20.48
C ARG A 13 6.67 -2.42 20.28
N GLU A 14 6.12 -3.04 21.33
CA GLU A 14 5.34 -4.28 21.25
C GLU A 14 4.09 -4.10 20.38
N ARG A 15 3.41 -2.95 20.45
CA ARG A 15 2.25 -2.65 19.58
C ARG A 15 2.62 -2.43 18.12
N LEU A 16 3.81 -1.90 17.85
CA LEU A 16 4.36 -1.78 16.50
C LEU A 16 4.90 -3.10 15.97
N HIS A 17 5.35 -3.97 16.88
CA HIS A 17 5.48 -5.40 16.67
C HIS A 17 4.06 -5.97 16.59
N ILE A 18 3.33 -5.61 15.53
CA ILE A 18 2.36 -6.57 15.02
C ILE A 18 3.21 -7.81 14.82
N ASP A 19 3.04 -8.80 15.70
CA ASP A 19 3.48 -10.16 15.47
C ASP A 19 2.76 -10.57 14.19
N ILE A 20 3.36 -10.28 13.04
CA ILE A 20 2.94 -10.84 11.77
C ILE A 20 3.47 -12.27 11.77
N GLN A 21 3.05 -13.08 12.74
CA GLN A 21 3.23 -14.51 12.71
C GLN A 21 2.39 -15.02 11.54
N GLY A 22 3.06 -15.39 10.46
CA GLY A 22 2.42 -15.83 9.22
C GLY A 22 2.09 -14.69 8.26
N SER A 23 3.07 -13.85 7.93
CA SER A 23 2.89 -12.82 6.89
C SER A 23 2.54 -13.40 5.50
N SER A 24 2.74 -14.71 5.34
CA SER A 24 2.32 -15.50 4.20
C SER A 24 1.81 -16.87 4.69
N GLU A 25 0.67 -17.35 4.18
CA GLU A 25 0.21 -18.74 4.37
C GLU A 25 1.08 -19.75 3.60
N VAL A 26 1.94 -19.26 2.70
CA VAL A 26 2.65 -20.05 1.69
C VAL A 26 4.15 -20.10 1.96
N TYR A 27 4.70 -19.10 2.65
CA TYR A 27 6.14 -18.95 2.86
C TYR A 27 6.43 -18.67 4.34
N ASP A 28 7.40 -19.39 4.89
CA ASP A 28 7.87 -19.14 6.25
C ASP A 28 8.82 -17.92 6.32
N ASP A 29 9.09 -17.46 7.54
CA ASP A 29 9.88 -16.25 7.77
C ASP A 29 11.32 -16.38 7.24
N GLN A 30 11.88 -17.59 7.24
CA GLN A 30 13.22 -17.83 6.70
C GLN A 30 13.21 -17.69 5.18
N GLN A 31 12.22 -18.28 4.50
CA GLN A 31 12.04 -18.15 3.05
C GLN A 31 11.83 -16.69 2.65
N LEU A 32 11.06 -15.93 3.43
CA LEU A 32 10.87 -14.50 3.19
C LEU A 32 12.15 -13.69 3.41
N ASP A 33 12.96 -14.04 4.40
CA ASP A 33 14.27 -13.41 4.63
C ASP A 33 15.27 -13.71 3.50
N GLU A 34 15.25 -14.93 2.98
CA GLU A 34 16.04 -15.30 1.80
C GLU A 34 15.58 -14.52 0.56
N MET A 35 14.26 -14.39 0.34
CA MET A 35 13.70 -13.60 -0.77
C MET A 35 14.08 -12.12 -0.72
N LYS A 36 14.33 -11.53 0.46
CA LYS A 36 14.83 -10.14 0.54
C LYS A 36 16.18 -9.99 -0.15
N GLN A 37 17.00 -11.02 -0.14
CA GLN A 37 18.37 -11.00 -0.67
C GLN A 37 18.41 -11.48 -2.13
N THR A 38 17.61 -12.50 -2.48
CA THR A 38 17.70 -13.20 -3.77
C THR A 38 16.42 -13.10 -4.61
N GLY A 39 15.33 -12.55 -4.07
CA GLY A 39 14.03 -12.49 -4.74
C GLY A 39 13.92 -11.42 -5.82
N TRP A 40 14.97 -10.62 -6.03
CA TRP A 40 15.05 -9.64 -7.09
C TRP A 40 16.14 -10.02 -8.08
N GLU A 41 15.80 -10.09 -9.36
CA GLU A 41 16.78 -10.14 -10.43
C GLU A 41 17.39 -8.75 -10.59
N VAL A 42 18.64 -8.59 -10.15
CA VAL A 42 19.38 -7.33 -10.25
C VAL A 42 20.13 -7.31 -11.58
N LEU A 43 19.90 -6.26 -12.37
CA LEU A 43 20.67 -6.05 -13.59
C LEU A 43 22.13 -5.76 -13.24
N PRO A 44 23.10 -6.36 -13.95
CA PRO A 44 24.51 -6.08 -13.71
C PRO A 44 24.86 -4.61 -13.91
N ASP A 45 25.86 -4.14 -13.17
CA ASP A 45 26.33 -2.76 -13.27
C ASP A 45 26.74 -2.42 -14.71
N ASN A 46 26.32 -1.24 -15.18
CA ASN A 46 26.57 -0.69 -16.51
C ASN A 46 25.83 -1.37 -17.67
N ILE A 47 24.80 -2.17 -17.38
CA ILE A 47 23.89 -2.70 -18.40
C ILE A 47 22.56 -1.94 -18.32
N SER A 48 22.09 -1.43 -19.45
CA SER A 48 20.73 -0.90 -19.56
C SER A 48 19.77 -2.06 -19.82
N ALA A 49 18.64 -2.08 -19.13
CA ALA A 49 17.57 -3.02 -19.44
C ALA A 49 17.17 -2.87 -20.92
N GLU A 50 17.14 -3.96 -21.67
CA GLU A 50 16.50 -3.96 -22.99
C GLU A 50 15.00 -3.80 -22.77
N VAL A 51 14.49 -2.59 -22.99
CA VAL A 51 13.05 -2.33 -23.02
C VAL A 51 12.55 -2.82 -24.37
N SER A 52 11.88 -3.98 -24.38
CA SER A 52 11.22 -4.50 -25.57
C SER A 52 10.23 -3.45 -26.10
N ASP A 53 10.40 -3.03 -27.35
CA ASP A 53 9.46 -2.15 -28.05
C ASP A 53 8.23 -2.97 -28.49
N ASP A 54 7.48 -3.41 -27.49
CA ASP A 54 6.26 -4.19 -27.67
C ASP A 54 5.08 -3.22 -27.85
N ASP A 55 4.56 -3.18 -29.08
CA ASP A 55 3.44 -2.33 -29.48
C ASP A 55 2.18 -2.56 -28.62
N THR A 56 1.98 -3.77 -28.08
CA THR A 56 0.87 -4.09 -27.16
C THR A 56 1.08 -3.43 -25.79
N VAL A 57 2.31 -3.47 -25.26
CA VAL A 57 2.67 -2.83 -23.99
C VAL A 57 2.60 -1.31 -24.12
N ASN A 58 3.14 -0.78 -25.22
CA ASN A 58 3.15 0.65 -25.51
C ASN A 58 1.72 1.22 -25.58
N LYS A 59 0.79 0.48 -26.20
CA LYS A 59 -0.61 0.88 -26.34
C LYS A 59 -1.49 0.60 -25.12
N LYS A 60 -0.94 0.00 -24.05
CA LYS A 60 -1.73 -0.41 -22.88
C LYS A 60 -2.41 0.75 -22.16
N TYR A 61 -1.82 1.94 -22.25
CA TYR A 61 -2.35 3.17 -21.68
C TYR A 61 -2.84 4.14 -22.75
N ASP A 62 -3.06 3.66 -23.98
CA ASP A 62 -3.68 4.47 -25.02
C ASP A 62 -5.13 4.80 -24.65
N GLY A 63 -5.49 6.07 -24.82
CA GLY A 63 -6.82 6.57 -24.54
C GLY A 63 -6.89 7.40 -23.25
N TYR A 64 -8.09 7.49 -22.69
CA TYR A 64 -8.34 8.37 -21.55
C TYR A 64 -7.94 7.69 -20.23
N CYS A 65 -6.88 8.20 -19.60
CA CYS A 65 -6.41 7.75 -18.28
C CYS A 65 -6.84 8.66 -17.12
N GLY A 66 -7.90 9.46 -17.32
CA GLY A 66 -8.35 10.44 -16.32
C GLY A 66 -9.52 9.96 -15.46
N PRO A 67 -10.05 10.84 -14.60
CA PRO A 67 -11.19 10.55 -13.73
C PRO A 67 -12.43 10.15 -14.53
N SER A 68 -13.16 9.13 -14.07
CA SER A 68 -14.43 8.74 -14.66
C SER A 68 -15.47 9.89 -14.63
N LYS A 69 -16.47 9.84 -15.52
CA LYS A 69 -17.43 10.96 -15.68
C LYS A 69 -18.23 11.27 -14.40
N ASP A 70 -18.49 10.27 -13.58
CA ASP A 70 -19.23 10.35 -12.32
C ASP A 70 -18.46 11.10 -11.21
N ILE A 71 -17.14 10.91 -11.13
CA ILE A 71 -16.32 11.61 -10.12
C ILE A 71 -16.10 13.09 -10.46
N LEU A 72 -16.31 13.53 -11.70
CA LEU A 72 -16.12 14.92 -12.13
C LEU A 72 -16.99 15.93 -11.35
N ALA A 73 -18.16 15.51 -10.86
CA ALA A 73 -19.00 16.39 -10.03
C ALA A 73 -18.42 16.56 -8.62
N ALA A 74 -17.88 15.48 -8.05
CA ALA A 74 -17.29 15.46 -6.72
C ALA A 74 -15.91 16.15 -6.69
N SER A 75 -15.13 16.06 -7.77
CA SER A 75 -13.77 16.61 -7.86
C SER A 75 -13.70 18.14 -7.72
N LYS A 76 -14.82 18.85 -7.94
CA LYS A 76 -14.92 20.31 -7.78
C LYS A 76 -14.79 20.77 -6.33
N SER A 77 -14.86 19.86 -5.35
CA SER A 77 -14.68 20.16 -3.93
C SER A 77 -13.83 19.06 -3.28
N PRO A 78 -12.70 19.41 -2.64
CA PRO A 78 -11.88 18.42 -1.93
C PRO A 78 -12.68 17.58 -0.92
N LEU A 79 -13.66 18.20 -0.24
CA LEU A 79 -14.50 17.51 0.72
C LEU A 79 -15.50 16.55 0.05
N ASN A 80 -16.06 16.93 -1.10
CA ASN A 80 -16.95 16.05 -1.86
C ASN A 80 -16.16 14.86 -2.45
N LEU A 81 -14.97 15.12 -2.96
CA LEU A 81 -14.06 14.07 -3.43
C LEU A 81 -13.68 13.10 -2.30
N PHE A 82 -13.40 13.63 -1.11
CA PHE A 82 -13.16 12.81 0.08
C PHE A 82 -14.35 11.90 0.38
N TYR A 83 -15.58 12.42 0.40
CA TYR A 83 -16.78 11.61 0.67
C TYR A 83 -17.19 10.69 -0.48
N TYR A 84 -16.74 10.97 -1.71
CA TYR A 84 -16.91 10.07 -2.85
C TYR A 84 -16.14 8.76 -2.61
N PHE A 85 -14.86 8.84 -2.22
CA PHE A 85 -14.04 7.66 -1.92
C PHE A 85 -14.34 7.05 -0.55
N MET A 86 -14.65 7.88 0.46
CA MET A 86 -14.92 7.45 1.82
C MET A 86 -16.29 7.95 2.28
N PRO A 87 -17.38 7.24 1.92
CA PRO A 87 -18.74 7.67 2.24
C PRO A 87 -18.97 7.79 3.75
N LYS A 88 -19.86 8.70 4.16
CA LYS A 88 -20.22 8.87 5.57
C LYS A 88 -20.67 7.56 6.25
N ARG A 89 -21.29 6.64 5.51
CA ARG A 89 -21.68 5.30 6.00
C ARG A 89 -20.47 4.45 6.39
N PHE A 90 -19.37 4.52 5.65
CA PHE A 90 -18.13 3.84 5.98
C PHE A 90 -17.62 4.31 7.36
N TRP A 91 -17.50 5.62 7.55
CA TRP A 91 -17.03 6.19 8.82
C TRP A 91 -17.92 5.85 10.02
N ARG A 92 -19.25 5.80 9.83
CA ARG A 92 -20.17 5.34 10.88
C ARG A 92 -19.90 3.89 11.29
N ARG A 93 -19.57 3.02 10.34
CA ARG A 93 -19.19 1.63 10.63
C ARG A 93 -17.85 1.55 11.34
N VAL A 94 -16.85 2.29 10.84
CA VAL A 94 -15.53 2.37 11.49
C VAL A 94 -15.69 2.79 12.95
N ALA A 95 -16.43 3.86 13.22
CA ALA A 95 -16.67 4.33 14.59
C ALA A 95 -17.40 3.30 15.47
N ALA A 96 -18.41 2.61 14.93
CA ALA A 96 -19.13 1.58 15.66
C ALA A 96 -18.22 0.39 16.02
N GLN A 97 -17.33 -0.01 15.10
CA GLN A 97 -16.43 -1.15 15.30
C GLN A 97 -15.22 -0.79 16.17
N SER A 98 -14.63 0.40 16.01
CA SER A 98 -13.49 0.84 16.82
C SER A 98 -13.83 0.92 18.31
N ASN A 99 -15.08 1.26 18.64
CA ASN A 99 -15.57 1.30 20.02
C ASN A 99 -15.70 -0.09 20.68
N LEU A 100 -15.67 -1.18 19.92
CA LEU A 100 -15.72 -2.54 20.46
C LEU A 100 -14.38 -2.97 21.06
N TYR A 101 -13.28 -2.40 20.57
CA TYR A 101 -11.92 -2.71 21.02
C TYR A 101 -11.47 -1.85 22.21
N TRP A 102 -12.28 -0.88 22.65
CA TRP A 102 -12.03 -0.08 23.85
C TRP A 102 -12.55 -0.78 25.12
N ARG A 103 -12.28 -2.08 25.26
CA ARG A 103 -12.56 -2.83 26.50
C ARG A 103 -11.26 -3.17 27.21
#